data_AF-A0A502FZB5-F1
#
_entry.id   AF-A0A502FZB5-F1
#
_cell.length_a   1.000
_cell.length_b   1.000
_cell.length_c   1.000
_cell.angle_alpha   90.00
_cell.angle_beta   90.00
_cell.angle_gamma   90.00
#
_symmetry.space_group_name_H-M   'P 1'
#
loop_
_entity.id
_entity.type
_entity.pdbx_description
1 polymer ?
#
loop_
_entity_poly.entity_id
_entity_poly.type
_entity_poly.pdbx_seq_one_letter_code
_entity_poly.pdbx_strand_id
1 'polypeptide(L)'
;MFDVASSEVILLGVVALLVIPPKDLPKAMRFAGHWVGKVRGVANQFRSGFDTMVREAELQEMEKKWAAENERIMREHPPEPSQRAALSGHPDHGAEHMPDVGYDGTEGDAPPMMVETPALTAPPVIAEPAGPGAHAGAPHPAEPETKAHP
;
A
#
# COMPACT_ATOMS: atom_id res chain seq x y z
N MET A 1 -29.03 -3.91 18.84
CA MET A 1 -30.36 -4.51 18.58
C MET A 1 -30.38 -5.03 17.15
N PHE A 2 -29.64 -6.11 16.91
CA PHE A 2 -29.66 -6.88 15.67
C PHE A 2 -29.82 -8.33 16.11
N ASP A 3 -31.04 -8.70 16.48
CA ASP A 3 -31.39 -10.07 16.82
C ASP A 3 -31.68 -10.84 15.53
N VAL A 4 -30.65 -10.96 14.69
CA VAL A 4 -30.75 -11.74 13.45
C VAL A 4 -30.68 -13.21 13.85
N ALA A 5 -31.81 -13.73 14.30
CA ALA A 5 -31.95 -15.12 14.64
C ALA A 5 -31.73 -15.99 13.38
N SER A 6 -31.27 -17.23 13.57
CA SER A 6 -31.03 -18.17 12.47
C SER A 6 -32.26 -18.31 11.55
N SER A 7 -33.46 -18.15 12.08
CA SER A 7 -34.72 -18.13 11.34
C SER A 7 -34.84 -16.97 10.35
N GLU A 8 -34.37 -15.77 10.70
CA GLU A 8 -34.44 -14.60 9.82
C GLU A 8 -33.47 -14.72 8.64
N VAL A 9 -32.28 -15.29 8.88
CA VAL A 9 -31.32 -15.60 7.80
C VAL A 9 -31.92 -16.60 6.82
N ILE A 10 -32.60 -17.64 7.32
CA ILE A 10 -33.29 -18.62 6.48
C ILE A 10 -34.42 -17.96 5.69
N LEU A 11 -35.23 -17.10 6.32
CA LEU A 11 -36.32 -16.39 5.65
C LEU A 11 -35.78 -15.49 4.52
N LEU A 12 -34.71 -14.73 4.77
CA LEU A 12 -34.03 -13.94 3.75
C LEU A 12 -33.49 -14.81 2.62
N GLY A 13 -32.93 -15.98 2.92
CA GLY A 13 -32.48 -16.95 1.92
C GLY A 13 -33.63 -17.43 1.02
N VAL A 14 -34.79 -17.74 1.59
CA VAL A 14 -35.98 -18.15 0.83
C VAL A 14 -36.50 -17.00 -0.04
N VAL A 15 -36.63 -15.79 0.51
CA VAL A 15 -37.06 -14.61 -0.26
C VAL A 15 -36.06 -14.31 -1.39
N ALA A 16 -34.76 -14.42 -1.11
CA ALA A 16 -33.73 -14.24 -2.13
C ALA A 16 -33.83 -15.28 -3.24
N LEU A 17 -34.16 -16.54 -2.95
CA LEU A 17 -34.38 -17.60 -3.95
C LEU A 17 -35.63 -17.37 -4.82
N LEU A 18 -36.64 -16.68 -4.29
CA LEU A 18 -37.85 -16.31 -5.04
C LEU A 18 -37.59 -15.13 -5.99
N VAL A 19 -36.84 -14.14 -5.52
CA VAL A 19 -36.51 -12.93 -6.30
C VAL A 19 -35.40 -13.20 -7.31
N ILE A 20 -34.35 -13.92 -6.88
CA ILE A 20 -33.22 -14.33 -7.69
C ILE A 20 -33.34 -15.85 -7.84
N PRO A 21 -33.64 -16.36 -9.04
CA PRO A 21 -33.83 -17.79 -9.22
C PRO A 21 -32.56 -18.55 -8.80
N PRO A 22 -32.70 -19.78 -8.28
CA PRO A 22 -31.58 -20.56 -7.73
C PRO A 22 -30.45 -20.82 -8.74
N LYS A 23 -30.75 -20.76 -10.04
CA LYS A 23 -29.77 -20.90 -11.12
C LYS A 23 -28.88 -19.67 -11.32
N ASP A 24 -29.36 -18.49 -10.91
CA ASP A 24 -28.66 -17.22 -11.07
C ASP A 24 -27.92 -16.80 -9.79
N LEU A 25 -28.28 -17.34 -8.62
CA LEU A 25 -27.55 -17.13 -7.37
C LEU A 25 -26.03 -17.40 -7.49
N PRO A 26 -25.57 -18.51 -8.10
CA PRO A 26 -24.14 -18.79 -8.23
C PRO A 26 -23.39 -17.72 -9.03
N LYS A 27 -24.07 -17.07 -9.99
CA LYS A 27 -23.52 -15.97 -10.78
C LYS A 27 -23.56 -14.66 -9.99
N ALA A 28 -24.66 -14.39 -9.28
CA ALA A 28 -24.81 -13.23 -8.41
C ALA A 28 -23.80 -13.22 -7.24
N MET A 29 -23.56 -14.37 -6.60
CA MET A 29 -22.57 -14.50 -5.52
C MET A 29 -21.14 -14.21 -6.03
N ARG A 30 -20.81 -14.63 -7.25
CA ARG A 30 -19.53 -14.30 -7.88
C ARG A 30 -19.39 -12.81 -8.14
N PHE A 31 -20.44 -12.17 -8.65
CA PHE A 31 -20.45 -10.73 -8.89
C PHE A 31 -20.35 -9.92 -7.60
N ALA A 32 -21.18 -10.25 -6.60
CA ALA A 32 -21.15 -9.65 -5.28
C ALA A 32 -19.79 -9.84 -4.61
N GLY A 33 -19.23 -11.06 -4.66
CA GLY A 33 -17.90 -11.35 -4.14
C GLY A 33 -16.80 -10.52 -4.79
N HIS A 34 -16.82 -10.36 -6.12
CA HIS A 34 -15.85 -9.50 -6.82
C HIS A 34 -15.99 -8.03 -6.42
N TRP A 35 -17.22 -7.53 -6.29
CA TRP A 35 -17.49 -6.15 -5.89
C TRP A 35 -17.08 -5.89 -4.43
N VAL A 36 -17.45 -6.78 -3.51
CA VAL A 36 -17.02 -6.74 -2.11
C VAL A 36 -15.50 -6.83 -1.99
N GLY A 37 -14.84 -7.67 -2.79
CA GLY A 37 -13.39 -7.78 -2.83
C GLY A 37 -12.72 -6.46 -3.24
N LYS A 38 -13.25 -5.79 -4.27
CA LYS A 38 -12.77 -4.46 -4.70
C LYS A 38 -12.96 -3.40 -3.62
N VAL A 39 -14.14 -3.34 -2.99
CA VAL A 39 -14.41 -2.42 -1.87
C VAL A 39 -13.48 -2.71 -0.70
N ARG A 40 -13.22 -3.98 -0.37
CA ARG A 40 -12.32 -4.36 0.71
C ARG A 40 -10.87 -3.97 0.42
N GLY A 41 -10.41 -4.13 -0.82
CA GLY A 41 -9.08 -3.66 -1.24
C GLY A 41 -8.95 -2.13 -1.09
N VAL A 42 -9.96 -1.39 -1.50
CA VAL A 42 -10.04 0.07 -1.34
C VAL A 42 -10.07 0.47 0.15
N ALA A 43 -10.88 -0.22 0.96
CA ALA A 43 -10.96 0.03 2.41
C ALA A 43 -9.64 -0.26 3.13
N ASN A 44 -8.88 -1.27 2.71
CA ASN A 44 -7.56 -1.55 3.27
C ASN A 44 -6.56 -0.42 3.00
N GLN A 45 -6.64 0.22 1.82
CA GLN A 45 -5.83 1.39 1.48
C GLN A 45 -6.27 2.65 2.23
N PHE A 46 -7.57 2.81 2.48
CA PHE A 46 -8.06 3.86 3.35
C PHE A 46 -7.66 3.63 4.80
N ARG A 47 -7.58 2.38 5.25
CA ARG A 47 -7.12 2.09 6.61
C ARG A 47 -5.67 2.51 6.82
N SER A 48 -4.77 2.19 5.89
CA SER A 48 -3.37 2.61 5.97
C SER A 48 -3.20 4.14 5.89
N GLY A 49 -3.97 4.80 5.02
CA GLY A 49 -3.98 6.27 4.93
C GLY A 49 -4.59 6.94 6.15
N PHE A 50 -5.68 6.39 6.69
CA PHE A 50 -6.35 6.90 7.88
C PHE A 50 -5.51 6.71 9.13
N ASP A 51 -4.86 5.56 9.31
CA ASP A 51 -3.94 5.33 10.44
C ASP A 51 -2.77 6.35 10.41
N THR A 52 -2.30 6.74 9.22
CA THR A 52 -1.29 7.80 9.05
C THR A 52 -1.84 9.18 9.42
N MET A 53 -3.04 9.53 8.95
CA MET A 53 -3.68 10.82 9.27
C MET A 53 -4.07 10.91 10.75
N VAL A 54 -4.55 9.81 11.35
CA VAL A 54 -4.85 9.75 12.79
C VAL A 54 -3.58 9.92 13.59
N ARG A 55 -2.49 9.25 13.21
CA ARG A 55 -1.20 9.45 13.85
C ARG A 55 -0.74 10.90 13.77
N GLU A 56 -0.94 11.55 12.63
CA GLU A 56 -0.63 12.98 12.44
C GLU A 56 -1.55 13.90 13.25
N ALA A 57 -2.85 13.59 13.33
CA ALA A 57 -3.82 14.33 14.14
C ALA A 57 -3.55 14.17 15.64
N GLU A 58 -3.19 12.96 16.10
CA GLU A 58 -2.74 12.72 17.47
C GLU A 58 -1.45 13.49 17.78
N LEU A 59 -0.52 13.60 16.82
CA LEU A 59 0.71 14.39 16.97
C LEU A 59 0.43 15.89 17.09
N GLN A 60 -0.45 16.46 16.27
CA GLN A 60 -0.84 17.87 16.38
C GLN A 60 -1.55 18.18 17.70
N GLU A 61 -2.35 17.24 18.20
CA GLU A 61 -3.04 17.41 19.48
C GLU A 61 -2.09 17.28 20.68
N MET A 62 -1.09 16.39 20.58
CA MET A 62 0.01 16.27 21.55
C MET A 62 0.90 17.51 21.57
N GLU A 63 1.23 18.07 20.40
CA GLU A 63 2.04 19.29 20.28
C GLU A 63 1.34 20.51 20.90
N LYS A 64 0.03 20.67 20.67
CA LYS A 64 -0.76 21.72 21.34
C LYS A 64 -0.77 21.57 22.86
N LYS A 65 -0.93 20.35 23.37
CA LYS A 65 -0.91 20.06 24.81
C LYS A 65 0.48 20.36 25.41
N TRP A 66 1.55 19.97 24.71
CA TRP A 66 2.93 20.24 25.12
C TRP A 66 3.25 21.74 25.11
N ALA A 67 2.84 22.48 24.08
CA ALA A 67 3.05 23.92 23.98
C ALA A 67 2.32 24.68 25.10
N ALA A 68 1.07 24.32 25.38
CA ALA A 68 0.28 24.91 26.47
C ALA A 68 0.89 24.61 27.85
N GLU A 69 1.37 23.39 28.08
CA GLU A 69 2.03 23.02 29.33
C GLU A 69 3.40 23.71 29.47
N ASN A 70 4.19 23.79 28.40
CA ASN A 70 5.47 24.50 28.40
C ASN A 70 5.28 26.00 28.69
N GLU A 71 4.27 26.63 28.10
CA GLU A 71 3.92 28.03 28.40
C GLU A 71 3.51 28.21 29.86
N ARG A 72 2.75 27.26 30.42
CA ARG A 72 2.37 27.26 31.83
C ARG A 72 3.59 27.13 32.74
N ILE A 73 4.49 26.20 32.45
CA ILE A 73 5.75 26.01 33.20
C ILE A 73 6.61 27.27 33.14
N MET A 74 6.76 27.92 31.98
CA MET A 74 7.54 29.16 31.83
C MET A 74 6.93 30.35 32.56
N ARG A 75 5.59 30.37 32.70
CA ARG A 75 4.87 31.38 33.48
C ARG A 75 5.02 31.16 34.98
N GLU A 76 4.99 29.91 35.42
CA GLU A 76 5.10 29.52 36.84
C GLU A 76 6.55 29.50 37.33
N HIS A 77 7.51 29.23 36.44
CA HIS A 77 8.95 29.23 36.69
C HIS A 77 9.69 30.14 35.70
N PRO A 78 9.74 31.46 35.96
CA PRO A 78 10.58 32.36 35.18
C PRO A 78 12.04 31.89 35.25
N PRO A 79 12.77 31.81 34.12
CA PRO A 79 14.15 31.35 34.15
C PRO A 79 15.00 32.32 34.94
N GLU A 80 15.55 31.83 36.05
CA GLU A 80 16.52 32.54 36.87
C GLU A 80 17.70 33.03 35.99
N PRO A 81 18.29 34.20 36.29
CA PRO A 81 19.33 34.81 35.46
C PRO A 81 20.55 33.89 35.23
N SER A 82 20.81 32.93 36.13
CA SER A 82 21.84 31.89 35.98
C SER A 82 21.53 30.88 34.87
N GLN A 83 20.27 30.50 34.66
CA GLN A 83 19.86 29.58 33.59
C GLN A 83 19.81 30.29 32.23
N ARG A 84 19.46 31.58 32.20
CA ARG A 84 19.55 32.40 30.98
C ARG A 84 20.97 32.49 30.45
N ALA A 85 21.96 32.65 31.34
CA ALA A 85 23.37 32.64 30.96
C ALA A 85 23.83 31.29 30.37
N ALA A 86 23.30 30.17 30.89
CA ALA A 86 23.60 28.82 30.39
C ALA A 86 22.97 28.52 29.01
N LEU A 87 21.79 29.07 28.68
CA LEU A 87 21.20 28.95 27.34
C LEU A 87 21.92 29.82 26.29
N SER A 88 22.50 30.95 26.69
CA SER A 88 23.25 31.85 25.81
C SER A 88 24.74 31.52 25.69
N GLY A 89 25.27 30.69 26.59
CA GLY A 89 26.66 30.25 26.57
C GLY A 89 26.78 28.94 25.81
N HIS A 90 27.32 28.96 24.60
CA HIS A 90 27.96 27.77 24.04
C HIS A 90 29.10 27.38 24.99
N PRO A 91 29.08 26.18 25.63
CA PRO A 91 30.34 25.60 26.03
C PRO A 91 31.02 25.19 24.72
N ASP A 92 32.01 25.99 24.34
CA ASP A 92 33.11 25.53 23.49
C ASP A 92 33.75 24.32 24.20
N HIS A 93 33.18 23.14 23.99
CA HIS A 93 33.87 21.89 24.24
C HIS A 93 34.90 21.76 23.12
N GLY A 94 36.00 22.47 23.35
CA GLY A 94 37.23 22.36 22.62
C GLY A 94 37.56 20.90 22.36
N ALA A 95 38.06 20.70 21.15
CA ALA A 95 38.53 19.44 20.61
C ALA A 95 39.50 18.72 21.56
N GLU A 96 39.02 17.83 22.43
CA GLU A 96 39.89 16.85 23.07
C GLU A 96 39.22 15.48 23.22
N HIS A 97 39.89 14.52 22.57
CA HIS A 97 39.94 13.09 22.92
C HIS A 97 38.80 12.18 22.42
N MET A 98 38.83 11.88 21.12
CA MET A 98 38.46 10.53 20.68
C MET A 98 39.53 9.56 21.20
N PRO A 99 39.21 8.51 21.96
CA PRO A 99 40.16 7.45 22.19
C PRO A 99 40.42 6.77 20.83
N ASP A 100 41.66 6.82 20.39
CA ASP A 100 42.17 5.98 19.31
C ASP A 100 41.96 4.52 19.72
N VAL A 101 40.85 3.93 19.27
CA VAL A 101 40.66 2.49 19.31
C VAL A 101 41.62 1.92 18.28
N GLY A 102 42.85 1.66 18.74
CA GLY A 102 43.86 0.94 18.02
C GLY A 102 43.28 -0.39 17.56
N TYR A 103 42.95 -0.46 16.27
CA TYR A 103 42.67 -1.72 15.61
C TYR A 103 44.02 -2.44 15.50
N ASP A 104 44.29 -3.35 16.45
CA ASP A 104 45.41 -4.28 16.37
C ASP A 104 45.26 -5.09 15.09
N GLY A 105 46.17 -4.84 14.14
CA GLY A 105 46.16 -5.36 12.79
C GLY A 105 46.60 -6.82 12.73
N THR A 106 45.89 -7.71 13.41
CA THR A 106 46.04 -9.17 13.23
C THR A 106 44.69 -9.81 12.95
N GLU A 107 44.19 -9.65 11.72
CA GLU A 107 43.39 -10.63 10.96
C GLU A 107 42.86 -9.94 9.69
N GLY A 108 43.80 -9.56 8.83
CA GLY A 108 43.52 -9.44 7.40
C GLY A 108 43.65 -10.83 6.79
N ASP A 109 42.52 -11.47 6.48
CA ASP A 109 42.26 -12.21 5.22
C ASP A 109 40.98 -13.05 5.35
N ALA A 110 39.83 -12.39 5.46
CA ALA A 110 38.57 -13.02 5.09
C ALA A 110 37.96 -12.17 3.97
N PRO A 111 37.82 -12.71 2.74
CA PRO A 111 37.14 -11.97 1.69
C PRO A 111 35.71 -11.65 2.13
N PRO A 112 35.15 -10.50 1.72
CA PRO A 112 33.80 -10.10 2.10
C PRO A 112 32.82 -11.22 1.75
N MET A 113 32.11 -11.75 2.76
CA MET A 113 31.04 -12.71 2.52
C MET A 113 29.90 -11.99 1.82
N MET A 114 29.84 -12.17 0.49
CA MET A 114 28.72 -11.76 -0.35
C MET A 114 27.51 -12.63 0.03
N VAL A 115 26.51 -12.06 0.68
CA VAL A 115 25.19 -12.69 0.77
C VAL A 115 24.53 -12.66 -0.61
N GLU A 116 23.96 -13.79 -1.03
CA GLU A 116 23.32 -13.89 -2.34
C GLU A 116 22.20 -12.85 -2.48
N THR A 117 22.22 -12.13 -3.60
CA THR A 117 21.15 -11.20 -3.95
C THR A 117 19.93 -12.04 -4.34
N PRO A 118 18.74 -11.84 -3.73
CA PRO A 118 17.57 -12.63 -4.07
C PRO A 118 17.24 -12.48 -5.56
N ALA A 119 17.21 -13.60 -6.28
CA ALA A 119 16.91 -13.62 -7.70
C ALA A 119 15.48 -13.14 -7.93
N LEU A 120 15.34 -11.95 -8.52
CA LEU A 120 14.07 -11.46 -9.03
C LEU A 120 13.61 -12.40 -10.16
N THR A 121 12.65 -13.26 -9.87
CA THR A 121 11.95 -14.00 -10.93
C THR A 121 11.18 -12.99 -11.76
N ALA A 122 11.43 -12.98 -13.07
CA ALA A 122 10.73 -12.09 -14.00
C ALA A 122 9.20 -12.29 -13.87
N PRO A 123 8.41 -11.21 -13.93
CA PRO A 123 6.95 -11.33 -13.92
C PRO A 123 6.51 -12.21 -15.12
N PRO A 124 5.43 -13.00 -14.97
CA PRO A 124 4.94 -13.84 -16.05
C PRO A 124 4.59 -12.97 -17.26
N VAL A 125 5.20 -13.28 -18.41
CA VAL A 125 4.85 -12.67 -19.69
C VAL A 125 3.40 -13.07 -19.97
N ILE A 126 2.51 -12.08 -19.93
CA ILE A 126 1.14 -12.25 -20.40
C ILE A 126 1.24 -12.44 -21.92
N ALA A 127 0.93 -13.64 -22.40
CA ALA A 127 0.83 -13.90 -23.82
C ALA A 127 -0.27 -13.00 -24.41
N GLU A 128 0.12 -12.12 -25.32
CA GLU A 128 -0.80 -11.35 -26.15
C GLU A 128 -1.70 -12.32 -26.93
N PRO A 129 -3.04 -12.14 -26.96
CA PRO A 129 -3.91 -13.07 -27.67
C PRO A 129 -3.65 -12.96 -29.18
N ALA A 130 -3.23 -14.09 -29.75
CA ALA A 130 -3.00 -14.27 -31.18
C ALA A 130 -4.22 -13.82 -32.00
N GLY A 131 -4.00 -12.88 -32.91
CA GLY A 131 -4.98 -12.46 -33.91
C GLY A 131 -5.37 -13.60 -34.87
N PRO A 132 -6.55 -13.56 -35.48
CA PRO A 132 -7.05 -14.65 -36.29
C PRO A 132 -6.35 -14.74 -37.66
N GLY A 133 -5.58 -15.82 -37.83
CA GLY A 133 -5.57 -16.70 -38.99
C GLY A 133 -5.39 -16.10 -40.39
N ALA A 134 -4.13 -15.99 -40.83
CA ALA A 134 -3.80 -15.94 -42.25
C ALA A 134 -3.55 -17.37 -42.78
N HIS A 135 -4.53 -17.95 -43.46
CA HIS A 135 -4.31 -19.10 -44.34
C HIS A 135 -3.96 -18.57 -45.74
N ALA A 136 -2.70 -18.74 -46.14
CA ALA A 136 -2.23 -18.56 -47.50
C ALA A 136 -2.27 -19.91 -48.24
N GLY A 137 -2.85 -19.93 -49.43
CA GLY A 137 -2.83 -21.08 -50.33
C GLY A 137 -3.71 -20.85 -51.55
N ALA A 138 -3.16 -20.22 -52.59
CA ALA A 138 -3.79 -20.09 -53.91
C ALA A 138 -3.82 -21.45 -54.64
N PRO A 139 -4.70 -21.65 -55.65
CA PRO A 139 -4.37 -21.19 -57.01
C PRO A 139 -5.55 -20.59 -57.80
N HIS A 140 -5.22 -19.68 -58.73
CA HIS A 140 -6.06 -19.20 -59.84
C HIS A 140 -6.46 -20.38 -60.77
N PRO A 141 -7.62 -20.39 -61.49
CA PRO A 141 -7.87 -19.44 -62.58
C PRO A 141 -9.35 -19.10 -62.92
N ALA A 142 -9.51 -18.18 -63.90
CA ALA A 142 -10.62 -17.98 -64.85
C ALA A 142 -11.55 -16.76 -64.63
N GLU A 143 -11.33 -15.74 -65.46
CA GLU A 143 -12.32 -14.73 -65.88
C GLU A 143 -13.63 -15.37 -66.37
N PRO A 144 -14.75 -14.64 -66.23
CA PRO A 144 -15.42 -14.23 -67.46
C PRO A 144 -15.89 -12.77 -67.45
N GLU A 145 -15.64 -12.13 -68.60
CA GLU A 145 -16.39 -11.11 -69.32
C GLU A 145 -17.58 -10.43 -68.61
N THR A 146 -17.55 -9.10 -68.55
CA THR A 146 -18.77 -8.28 -68.56
C THR A 146 -18.68 -7.25 -69.69
N LYS A 147 -19.42 -7.57 -70.75
CA LYS A 147 -19.78 -6.74 -71.87
C LYS A 147 -20.95 -5.83 -71.45
N ALA A 148 -20.80 -4.50 -71.54
CA ALA A 148 -21.91 -3.59 -71.85
C ALA A 148 -21.39 -2.17 -72.16
N HIS A 149 -21.22 -1.91 -73.45
CA HIS A 149 -21.37 -0.60 -74.11
C HIS A 149 -22.82 -0.08 -73.93
N PRO A 150 -23.10 1.23 -74.03
CA PRO A 150 -23.07 1.97 -75.30
C PRO A 150 -21.98 3.04 -75.41
#